data_AF-A0A5H7NKY5-F1
#
_entry.id   AF-A0A5H7NKY5-F1
#
_cell.length_a   1.000
_cell.length_b   1.000
_cell.length_c   1.000
_cell.angle_alpha   90.00
_cell.angle_beta   90.00
_cell.angle_gamma   90.00
#
_symmetry.space_group_name_H-M   'P 1'
#
loop_
_entity.id
_entity.type
_entity.pdbx_description
1 polymer ?
#
loop_
_entity_poly.entity_id
_entity_poly.type
_entity_poly.pdbx_seq_one_letter_code
_entity_poly.pdbx_strand_id
1 'polypeptide(L)'
;MRYRVILFCLFGLLPVQLLWAAPAQRTFSDWQVTCNNQNFCVARNTGEHHGLVMTLSRSAGARTDAVLRIDRGGLAPPDAKEAAIAPRLLLDGKPLSFNSPHWRVSPWHLMTGDPATITAFLQTIQDAQAITLKNGVQTLSLAGLKAALLFIDAQQKRVGSETAWIEKGNEPPLSVPPAPALKGIAVINPTPVPLSEEERDDLLDYAAWRVNGIRCSLDPLRRETQVSALTDDKALLIVNCEAGAYNTIDLAWVVSRKKTLASRAVRLRLPFNRGVESNDMELMNAFFDEKTRELVTLAKGRGLTDCGIQTRWRYDGDRFRLVRYAEEPSCDSWHGPDAWPTLWITR
;
A
#
# COMPACT_ATOMS: atom_id res chain seq x y z
N MET A 1 -42.54 -19.40 -54.91
CA MET A 1 -41.24 -18.92 -54.39
C MET A 1 -41.49 -18.36 -53.00
N ARG A 2 -41.04 -19.05 -51.93
CA ARG A 2 -41.25 -18.64 -50.53
C ARG A 2 -39.94 -18.06 -50.01
N TYR A 3 -39.88 -16.74 -49.83
CA TYR A 3 -38.73 -16.07 -49.23
C TYR A 3 -38.75 -16.27 -47.71
N ARG A 4 -37.77 -16.99 -47.18
CA ARG A 4 -37.47 -17.08 -45.75
C ARG A 4 -36.59 -15.89 -45.37
N VAL A 5 -37.10 -15.01 -44.51
CA VAL A 5 -36.30 -13.98 -43.85
C VAL A 5 -35.63 -14.62 -42.64
N ILE A 6 -34.31 -14.77 -42.68
CA ILE A 6 -33.49 -15.22 -41.56
C ILE A 6 -33.09 -13.97 -40.77
N LEU A 7 -33.63 -13.85 -39.56
CA LEU A 7 -33.29 -12.80 -38.62
C LEU A 7 -31.96 -13.17 -37.92
N PHE A 8 -30.87 -12.49 -38.27
CA PHE A 8 -29.60 -12.63 -37.54
C PHE A 8 -29.63 -11.78 -36.27
N CYS A 9 -29.79 -12.42 -35.11
CA CYS A 9 -29.53 -11.79 -33.82
C CYS A 9 -28.02 -11.63 -33.62
N LEU A 10 -27.50 -10.43 -33.86
CA LEU A 10 -26.15 -10.03 -33.42
C LEU A 10 -26.16 -9.84 -31.90
N PHE A 11 -25.70 -10.86 -31.17
CA PHE A 11 -25.25 -10.68 -29.78
C PHE A 11 -23.95 -9.86 -29.80
N GLY A 12 -24.07 -8.55 -29.61
CA GLY A 12 -22.94 -7.68 -29.35
C GLY A 12 -22.29 -8.06 -28.02
N LEU A 13 -21.19 -8.81 -28.07
CA LEU A 13 -20.24 -8.92 -26.97
C LEU A 13 -19.56 -7.55 -26.80
N LEU A 14 -20.16 -6.67 -26.00
CA LEU A 14 -19.44 -5.51 -25.48
C LEU A 14 -18.27 -6.06 -24.66
N PRO A 15 -17.00 -5.78 -25.01
CA PRO A 15 -15.91 -6.11 -24.14
C PRO A 15 -16.13 -5.32 -22.86
N VAL A 16 -16.39 -6.02 -21.75
CA VAL A 16 -16.30 -5.43 -20.41
C VAL A 16 -14.87 -4.93 -20.32
N GLN A 17 -14.67 -3.64 -20.57
CA GLN A 17 -13.40 -3.01 -20.26
C GLN A 17 -13.23 -3.21 -18.76
N LEU A 18 -12.27 -4.07 -18.38
CA LEU A 18 -11.76 -4.18 -17.03
C LEU A 18 -11.12 -2.82 -16.69
N LEU A 19 -11.96 -1.85 -16.39
CA LEU A 19 -11.54 -0.55 -15.91
C LEU A 19 -10.95 -0.80 -14.53
N TRP A 20 -9.63 -0.69 -14.40
CA TRP A 20 -8.99 -0.66 -13.09
C TRP A 20 -9.58 0.50 -12.31
N ALA A 21 -9.83 0.29 -11.02
CA ALA A 21 -10.05 1.40 -10.14
C ALA A 21 -8.72 2.17 -10.09
N ALA A 22 -8.75 3.45 -10.48
CA ALA A 22 -7.60 4.32 -10.31
C ALA A 22 -7.26 4.34 -8.81
N PRO A 23 -6.03 3.98 -8.40
CA PRO A 23 -5.62 4.14 -7.02
C PRO A 23 -5.80 5.57 -6.57
N ALA A 24 -6.19 5.76 -5.32
CA ALA A 24 -6.41 7.09 -4.77
C ALA A 24 -5.90 7.16 -3.34
N GLN A 25 -5.27 8.27 -2.99
CA GLN A 25 -4.91 8.59 -1.62
C GLN A 25 -5.25 10.06 -1.36
N ARG A 26 -5.96 10.32 -0.26
CA ARG A 26 -6.45 11.66 0.06
C ARG A 26 -6.61 11.84 1.56
N THR A 27 -6.32 13.05 2.02
CA THR A 27 -6.53 13.49 3.40
C THR A 27 -7.79 14.35 3.52
N PHE A 28 -8.53 14.16 4.59
CA PHE A 28 -9.73 14.88 4.99
C PHE A 28 -9.55 15.31 6.44
N SER A 29 -9.07 16.53 6.65
CA SER A 29 -8.68 17.02 7.99
C SER A 29 -7.74 16.03 8.68
N ASP A 30 -8.20 15.34 9.73
CA ASP A 30 -7.38 14.42 10.53
C ASP A 30 -7.51 12.95 10.10
N TRP A 31 -8.06 12.70 8.90
CA TRP A 31 -8.25 11.36 8.35
C TRP A 31 -7.58 11.19 7.00
N GLN A 32 -6.93 10.05 6.81
CA GLN A 32 -6.36 9.64 5.53
C GLN A 32 -7.13 8.45 4.97
N VAL A 33 -7.48 8.53 3.69
CA VAL A 33 -8.03 7.40 2.93
C VAL A 33 -7.04 6.99 1.86
N THR A 34 -6.81 5.69 1.73
CA THR A 34 -6.04 5.08 0.63
C THR A 34 -6.82 3.92 0.03
N CYS A 35 -7.03 3.95 -1.27
CA CYS A 35 -7.69 2.90 -2.05
C CYS A 35 -6.73 2.36 -3.12
N ASN A 36 -6.58 1.03 -3.17
CA ASN A 36 -5.71 0.37 -4.14
C ASN A 36 -6.40 0.11 -5.49
N ASN A 37 -5.65 -0.49 -6.43
CA ASN A 37 -6.15 -0.87 -7.76
C ASN A 37 -7.21 -2.00 -7.79
N GLN A 38 -7.52 -2.62 -6.66
CA GLN A 38 -8.71 -3.49 -6.50
C GLN A 38 -9.90 -2.74 -5.86
N ASN A 39 -9.74 -1.43 -5.65
CA ASN A 39 -10.70 -0.60 -4.97
C ASN A 39 -10.96 -1.03 -3.51
N PHE A 40 -9.98 -1.71 -2.89
CA PHE A 40 -9.95 -1.92 -1.45
C PHE A 40 -9.46 -0.64 -0.78
N CYS A 41 -10.25 -0.11 0.13
CA CYS A 41 -10.00 1.18 0.77
C CYS A 41 -9.72 1.00 2.26
N VAL A 42 -8.79 1.82 2.77
CA VAL A 42 -8.46 1.95 4.19
C VAL A 42 -8.55 3.41 4.58
N ALA A 43 -9.33 3.74 5.60
CA ALA A 43 -9.35 5.03 6.27
C ALA A 43 -8.71 4.88 7.66
N ARG A 44 -7.86 5.82 8.06
CA ARG A 44 -7.35 5.92 9.44
C ARG A 44 -7.30 7.38 9.89
N ASN A 45 -7.42 7.63 11.18
CA ASN A 45 -7.02 8.93 11.71
C ASN A 45 -5.50 9.07 11.67
N THR A 46 -5.04 10.30 11.47
CA THR A 46 -3.64 10.72 11.35
C THR A 46 -3.36 11.90 12.27
N GLY A 47 -2.08 12.22 12.51
CA GLY A 47 -1.68 13.39 13.31
C GLY A 47 -1.36 13.03 14.76
N GLU A 48 -1.46 13.99 15.68
CA GLU A 48 -1.11 13.76 17.09
C GLU A 48 -2.23 12.99 17.82
N HIS A 49 -2.17 11.66 17.74
CA HIS A 49 -3.16 10.77 18.36
C HIS A 49 -2.67 10.06 19.64
N HIS A 50 -1.41 10.30 20.03
CA HIS A 50 -0.73 9.66 21.16
C HIS A 50 -0.93 8.14 21.24
N GLY A 51 -0.97 7.51 20.06
CA GLY A 51 -1.13 6.07 19.90
C GLY A 51 -2.56 5.52 19.85
N LEU A 52 -3.61 6.34 19.91
CA LEU A 52 -5.00 5.86 19.72
C LEU A 52 -5.44 6.02 18.27
N VAL A 53 -5.53 4.91 17.54
CA VAL A 53 -5.84 4.93 16.10
C VAL A 53 -7.05 4.05 15.82
N MET A 54 -8.02 4.63 15.11
CA MET A 54 -9.07 3.90 14.46
C MET A 54 -8.73 3.69 12.98
N THR A 55 -8.90 2.45 12.53
CA THR A 55 -8.78 2.11 11.12
C THR A 55 -10.04 1.41 10.65
N LEU A 56 -10.54 1.83 9.50
CA LEU A 56 -11.66 1.22 8.80
C LEU A 56 -11.18 0.74 7.44
N SER A 57 -11.38 -0.54 7.12
CA SER A 57 -11.09 -1.08 5.80
C SER A 57 -12.34 -1.67 5.17
N ARG A 58 -12.45 -1.59 3.84
CA ARG A 58 -13.58 -2.18 3.09
C ARG A 58 -13.18 -2.60 1.68
N SER A 59 -13.53 -3.83 1.32
CA SER A 59 -13.41 -4.34 -0.05
C SER A 59 -14.50 -3.79 -0.96
N ALA A 60 -14.22 -3.75 -2.27
CA ALA A 60 -15.24 -3.47 -3.28
C ALA A 60 -16.18 -4.67 -3.50
N GLY A 61 -17.29 -4.42 -4.21
CA GLY A 61 -18.30 -5.41 -4.54
C GLY A 61 -19.52 -5.41 -3.64
N ALA A 62 -20.52 -6.21 -4.01
CA ALA A 62 -21.81 -6.25 -3.33
C ALA A 62 -21.74 -6.65 -1.86
N ARG A 63 -20.76 -7.48 -1.48
CA ARG A 63 -20.55 -7.80 -0.07
C ARG A 63 -20.00 -6.61 0.69
N THR A 64 -20.47 -6.43 1.91
CA THR A 64 -19.98 -5.40 2.84
C THR A 64 -18.84 -5.95 3.69
N ASP A 65 -17.81 -6.49 3.01
CA ASP A 65 -16.62 -7.02 3.67
C ASP A 65 -15.80 -5.85 4.23
N ALA A 66 -16.09 -5.45 5.46
CA ALA A 66 -15.47 -4.33 6.14
C ALA A 66 -14.95 -4.74 7.51
N VAL A 67 -13.90 -4.08 7.97
CA VAL A 67 -13.33 -4.25 9.31
C VAL A 67 -13.12 -2.88 9.92
N LEU A 68 -13.61 -2.70 11.15
CA LEU A 68 -13.33 -1.54 11.97
C LEU A 68 -12.48 -2.00 13.16
N ARG A 69 -11.37 -1.29 13.39
CA ARG A 69 -10.53 -1.48 14.56
C ARG A 69 -10.21 -0.17 15.25
N ILE A 70 -10.09 -0.21 16.57
CA ILE A 70 -9.56 0.87 17.42
C ILE A 70 -8.44 0.26 18.24
N ASP A 71 -7.23 0.76 18.00
CA ASP A 71 -5.99 0.24 18.51
C ASP A 71 -5.32 1.29 19.39
N ARG A 72 -4.66 0.85 20.47
CA ARG A 72 -3.73 1.66 21.24
C ARG A 72 -2.32 1.10 21.12
N GLY A 73 -1.37 1.92 20.69
CA GLY A 73 0.03 1.52 20.52
C GLY A 73 0.82 2.48 19.64
N GLY A 74 1.71 1.93 18.81
CA GLY A 74 2.50 2.65 17.82
C GLY A 74 3.58 1.71 17.29
N LEU A 75 4.74 2.26 16.94
CA LEU A 75 5.91 1.45 16.52
C LEU A 75 6.35 0.39 17.56
N ALA A 76 6.11 0.65 18.84
CA ALA A 76 6.32 -0.30 19.92
C ALA A 76 4.98 -0.80 20.46
N PRO A 77 4.87 -2.09 20.86
CA PRO A 77 3.68 -2.58 21.51
C PRO A 77 3.44 -1.83 22.84
N PRO A 78 2.17 -1.61 23.23
CA PRO A 78 1.85 -1.04 24.53
C PRO A 78 2.32 -1.96 25.67
N ASP A 79 2.59 -1.39 26.85
CA ASP A 79 2.97 -2.17 28.04
C ASP A 79 1.84 -3.15 28.41
N ALA A 80 2.16 -4.42 28.61
CA ALA A 80 1.19 -5.44 28.94
C ALA A 80 0.40 -5.15 30.24
N LYS A 81 0.92 -4.28 31.12
CA LYS A 81 0.32 -3.96 32.42
C LYS A 81 -0.77 -2.90 32.37
N GLU A 82 -0.84 -2.07 31.33
CA GLU A 82 -1.82 -1.00 31.36
C GLU A 82 -3.27 -1.52 31.14
N ALA A 83 -4.23 -0.75 31.64
CA ALA A 83 -5.62 -1.20 31.68
C ALA A 83 -6.28 -1.22 30.30
N ALA A 84 -7.22 -2.15 30.12
CA ALA A 84 -7.99 -2.30 28.89
C ALA A 84 -8.62 -0.97 28.43
N ILE A 85 -8.53 -0.68 27.13
CA ILE A 85 -8.96 0.61 26.59
C ILE A 85 -10.48 0.71 26.44
N ALA A 86 -11.17 -0.37 26.07
CA ALA A 86 -12.61 -0.37 25.80
C ALA A 86 -13.48 0.31 26.89
N PRO A 87 -13.37 -0.05 28.20
CA PRO A 87 -14.18 0.58 29.25
C PRO A 87 -13.77 2.04 29.57
N ARG A 88 -12.68 2.53 28.97
CA ARG A 88 -12.12 3.87 29.21
C ARG A 88 -12.32 4.81 28.03
N LEU A 89 -12.82 4.34 26.89
CA LEU A 89 -13.08 5.19 25.74
C LEU A 89 -14.26 6.11 26.03
N LEU A 90 -14.09 7.38 25.69
CA LEU A 90 -15.09 8.42 25.82
C LEU A 90 -15.37 9.02 24.44
N LEU A 91 -16.64 9.26 24.12
CA LEU A 91 -17.08 10.03 22.96
C LEU A 91 -17.50 11.41 23.48
N ASP A 92 -16.75 12.46 23.09
CA ASP A 92 -16.97 13.83 23.57
C ASP A 92 -17.11 13.93 25.10
N GLY A 93 -16.25 13.19 25.82
CA GLY A 93 -16.21 13.15 27.28
C GLY A 93 -17.23 12.22 27.95
N LYS A 94 -18.15 11.60 27.20
CA LYS A 94 -19.13 10.64 27.73
C LYS A 94 -18.69 9.19 27.48
N PRO A 95 -19.00 8.22 28.35
CA PRO A 95 -18.64 6.82 28.12
C PRO A 95 -19.11 6.28 26.76
N LEU A 96 -18.19 5.71 25.99
CA LEU A 96 -18.49 5.06 24.72
C LEU A 96 -18.73 3.56 24.96
N SER A 97 -19.94 3.09 24.67
CA SER A 97 -20.34 1.71 24.92
C SER A 97 -20.23 0.83 23.68
N PHE A 98 -19.76 -0.41 23.87
CA PHE A 98 -19.59 -1.42 22.82
C PHE A 98 -20.56 -2.58 23.06
N ASN A 99 -21.86 -2.32 22.92
CA ASN A 99 -22.93 -3.23 23.39
C ASN A 99 -23.18 -4.44 22.46
N SER A 100 -22.62 -4.47 21.26
CA SER A 100 -22.76 -5.59 20.34
C SER A 100 -21.85 -6.76 20.76
N PRO A 101 -22.35 -8.02 20.77
CA PRO A 101 -21.52 -9.18 21.04
C PRO A 101 -20.50 -9.47 19.92
N HIS A 102 -20.61 -8.78 18.78
CA HIS A 102 -19.71 -8.93 17.62
C HIS A 102 -18.43 -8.10 17.74
N TRP A 103 -18.23 -7.39 18.85
CA TRP A 103 -16.95 -6.79 19.19
C TRP A 103 -16.00 -7.84 19.76
N ARG A 104 -14.82 -7.95 19.14
CA ARG A 104 -13.67 -8.64 19.72
C ARG A 104 -12.88 -7.60 20.50
N VAL A 105 -12.82 -7.78 21.81
CA VAL A 105 -12.16 -6.84 22.73
C VAL A 105 -10.98 -7.53 23.38
N SER A 106 -9.83 -6.87 23.30
CA SER A 106 -8.62 -7.18 24.06
C SER A 106 -8.15 -5.91 24.76
N PRO A 107 -7.15 -5.96 25.65
CA PRO A 107 -6.72 -4.78 26.41
C PRO A 107 -6.36 -3.57 25.52
N TRP A 108 -5.79 -3.80 24.34
CA TRP A 108 -5.23 -2.77 23.47
C TRP A 108 -5.94 -2.58 22.14
N HIS A 109 -6.93 -3.43 21.87
CA HIS A 109 -7.52 -3.55 20.54
C HIS A 109 -8.99 -3.91 20.65
N LEU A 110 -9.81 -3.13 19.97
CA LEU A 110 -11.20 -3.44 19.65
C LEU A 110 -11.31 -3.68 18.16
N MET A 111 -12.02 -4.73 17.75
CA MET A 111 -12.29 -4.98 16.35
C MET A 111 -13.65 -5.60 16.13
N THR A 112 -14.28 -5.25 15.01
CA THR A 112 -15.43 -5.96 14.49
C THR A 112 -15.36 -6.02 12.97
N GLY A 113 -15.87 -7.12 12.41
CA GLY A 113 -16.14 -7.26 10.97
C GLY A 113 -17.63 -7.41 10.68
N ASP A 114 -18.50 -7.20 11.68
CA ASP A 114 -19.94 -7.31 11.52
C ASP A 114 -20.50 -6.02 10.89
N PRO A 115 -21.10 -6.06 9.69
CA PRO A 115 -21.53 -4.85 8.98
C PRO A 115 -22.57 -4.02 9.74
N ALA A 116 -23.48 -4.65 10.47
CA ALA A 116 -24.50 -3.97 11.25
C ALA A 116 -23.88 -3.23 12.44
N THR A 117 -22.97 -3.88 13.16
CA THR A 117 -22.22 -3.28 14.27
C THR A 117 -21.35 -2.11 13.81
N ILE A 118 -20.65 -2.24 12.67
CA ILE A 118 -19.88 -1.15 12.08
C ILE A 118 -20.79 0.03 11.74
N THR A 119 -21.91 -0.22 11.06
CA THR A 119 -22.86 0.83 10.66
C THR A 119 -23.41 1.58 11.87
N ALA A 120 -23.87 0.86 12.90
CA ALA A 120 -24.41 1.47 14.12
C ALA A 120 -23.34 2.29 14.88
N PHE A 121 -22.10 1.80 14.92
CA PHE A 121 -20.99 2.52 15.53
C PHE A 121 -20.66 3.80 14.76
N LEU A 122 -20.54 3.74 13.43
CA LEU A 122 -20.29 4.91 12.59
C LEU A 122 -21.39 5.97 12.73
N GLN A 123 -22.66 5.56 12.79
CA GLN A 123 -23.79 6.46 13.04
C GLN A 123 -23.71 7.14 14.41
N THR A 124 -23.15 6.47 15.41
CA THR A 124 -22.98 7.02 16.76
C THR A 124 -21.90 8.10 16.79
N ILE A 125 -20.83 7.94 16.02
CA ILE A 125 -19.65 8.82 16.09
C ILE A 125 -19.61 9.90 14.99
N GLN A 126 -20.41 9.79 13.93
CA GLN A 126 -20.29 10.62 12.73
C GLN A 126 -20.37 12.15 12.98
N ASP A 127 -21.13 12.57 13.99
CA ASP A 127 -21.35 13.98 14.33
C ASP A 127 -20.64 14.38 15.64
N ALA A 128 -19.86 13.47 16.22
CA ALA A 128 -19.05 13.72 17.40
C ALA A 128 -17.70 14.35 17.02
N GLN A 129 -17.00 14.93 18.01
CA GLN A 129 -15.73 15.62 17.77
C GLN A 129 -14.53 14.70 17.95
N ALA A 130 -14.51 13.90 19.02
CA ALA A 130 -13.37 13.05 19.31
C ALA A 130 -13.74 11.81 20.14
N ILE A 131 -12.94 10.75 19.96
CA ILE A 131 -12.85 9.64 20.90
C ILE A 131 -11.59 9.83 21.75
N THR A 132 -11.73 9.89 23.07
CA THR A 132 -10.61 10.08 23.99
C THR A 132 -10.47 8.93 24.96
N LEU A 133 -9.29 8.79 25.57
CA LEU A 133 -9.07 7.81 26.63
C LEU A 133 -9.18 8.48 28.00
N LYS A 134 -10.10 7.99 28.85
CA LYS A 134 -10.23 8.47 30.23
C LYS A 134 -8.90 8.34 30.98
N ASN A 135 -8.51 9.40 31.68
CA ASN A 135 -7.22 9.52 32.41
C ASN A 135 -5.99 9.28 31.51
N GLY A 136 -6.05 9.67 30.25
CA GLY A 136 -4.94 9.60 29.29
C GLY A 136 -4.87 10.86 28.43
N VAL A 137 -3.81 10.96 27.64
CA VAL A 137 -3.61 12.06 26.66
C VAL A 137 -4.07 11.68 25.25
N GLN A 138 -4.46 10.42 25.06
CA GLN A 138 -4.91 9.88 23.78
C GLN A 138 -6.16 10.58 23.28
N THR A 139 -6.08 11.08 22.05
CA THR A 139 -7.20 11.70 21.35
C THR A 139 -7.24 11.18 19.92
N LEU A 140 -8.42 10.73 19.50
CA LEU A 140 -8.73 10.36 18.13
C LEU A 140 -9.72 11.40 17.64
N SER A 141 -9.25 12.31 16.78
CA SER A 141 -10.11 13.32 16.14
C SER A 141 -11.06 12.67 15.14
N LEU A 142 -12.33 13.04 15.19
CA LEU A 142 -13.35 12.62 14.22
C LEU A 142 -13.53 13.66 13.10
N ALA A 143 -12.77 14.77 13.14
CA ALA A 143 -12.81 15.81 12.13
C ALA A 143 -12.38 15.24 10.76
N GLY A 144 -13.33 15.21 9.81
CA GLY A 144 -13.11 14.69 8.46
C GLY A 144 -13.51 13.23 8.27
N LEU A 145 -13.88 12.49 9.33
CA LEU A 145 -14.35 11.10 9.22
C LEU A 145 -15.52 10.97 8.24
N LYS A 146 -16.56 11.80 8.38
CA LYS A 146 -17.74 11.77 7.49
C LYS A 146 -17.35 11.96 6.02
N ALA A 147 -16.44 12.89 5.73
CA ALA A 147 -15.95 13.14 4.37
C ALA A 147 -15.10 11.97 3.84
N ALA A 148 -14.27 11.37 4.68
CA ALA A 148 -13.51 10.17 4.37
C ALA A 148 -14.42 8.99 4.03
N LEU A 149 -15.48 8.76 4.82
CA LEU A 149 -16.48 7.70 4.57
C LEU A 149 -17.24 7.94 3.25
N LEU A 150 -17.68 9.18 3.01
CA LEU A 150 -18.35 9.55 1.76
C LEU A 150 -17.42 9.36 0.55
N PHE A 151 -16.13 9.68 0.69
CA PHE A 151 -15.15 9.43 -0.36
C PHE A 151 -15.00 7.93 -0.67
N ILE A 152 -14.94 7.07 0.36
CA ILE A 152 -14.90 5.62 0.14
C ILE A 152 -16.20 5.14 -0.53
N ASP A 153 -17.37 5.63 -0.10
CA ASP A 153 -18.64 5.31 -0.73
C ASP A 153 -18.64 5.72 -2.22
N ALA A 154 -18.18 6.92 -2.55
CA ALA A 154 -18.10 7.41 -3.93
C ALA A 154 -17.11 6.60 -4.77
N GLN A 155 -15.91 6.35 -4.24
CA GLN A 155 -14.85 5.59 -4.90
C GLN A 155 -15.29 4.14 -5.19
N GLN A 156 -16.09 3.55 -4.32
CA GLN A 156 -16.67 2.21 -4.51
C GLN A 156 -18.03 2.21 -5.22
N LYS A 157 -18.54 3.38 -5.63
CA LYS A 157 -19.87 3.55 -6.25
C LYS A 157 -21.00 2.98 -5.39
N ARG A 158 -20.97 3.28 -4.09
CA ARG A 158 -21.99 2.89 -3.12
C ARG A 158 -22.96 4.01 -2.76
N VAL A 159 -22.66 5.27 -3.08
CA VAL A 159 -23.57 6.40 -2.85
C VAL A 159 -24.93 6.10 -3.47
N GLY A 160 -26.01 6.21 -2.70
CA GLY A 160 -27.37 5.85 -3.14
C GLY A 160 -27.73 4.37 -3.01
N SER A 161 -26.80 3.51 -2.59
CA SER A 161 -27.07 2.10 -2.30
C SER A 161 -27.44 1.85 -0.83
N GLU A 162 -28.06 0.72 -0.56
CA GLU A 162 -28.37 0.26 0.80
C GLU A 162 -27.11 0.06 1.66
N THR A 163 -25.96 -0.16 1.00
CA THR A 163 -24.66 -0.45 1.61
C THR A 163 -23.77 0.77 1.84
N ALA A 164 -24.23 1.98 1.47
CA ALA A 164 -23.50 3.21 1.78
C ALA A 164 -23.39 3.41 3.30
N TRP A 165 -22.34 4.07 3.77
CA TRP A 165 -22.26 4.50 5.16
C TRP A 165 -22.90 5.86 5.39
N ILE A 166 -22.74 6.80 4.45
CA ILE A 166 -23.23 8.18 4.60
C ILE A 166 -24.53 8.41 3.82
N GLU A 167 -24.47 8.41 2.49
CA GLU A 167 -25.62 8.70 1.63
C GLU A 167 -26.30 7.40 1.20
N LYS A 168 -27.05 6.80 2.12
CA LYS A 168 -27.84 5.58 1.86
C LYS A 168 -28.99 5.84 0.90
N GLY A 169 -29.27 4.86 0.07
CA GLY A 169 -30.47 4.83 -0.75
C GLY A 169 -30.98 3.41 -0.93
N ASN A 170 -31.78 3.19 -1.98
CA ASN A 170 -32.51 1.95 -2.20
C ASN A 170 -31.88 1.08 -3.30
N GLU A 171 -30.73 1.46 -3.85
CA GLU A 171 -30.07 0.60 -4.83
C GLU A 171 -29.55 -0.67 -4.14
N PRO A 172 -29.84 -1.86 -4.71
CA PRO A 172 -29.49 -3.12 -4.06
C PRO A 172 -27.96 -3.28 -4.00
N PRO A 173 -27.42 -4.08 -3.06
CA PRO A 173 -25.97 -4.29 -2.92
C PRO A 173 -25.28 -4.73 -4.23
N LEU A 174 -25.98 -5.47 -5.09
CA LEU A 174 -25.46 -5.93 -6.39
C LEU A 174 -25.20 -4.81 -7.42
N SER A 175 -25.68 -3.59 -7.17
CA SER A 175 -25.33 -2.40 -7.98
C SER A 175 -23.86 -2.00 -7.83
N VAL A 176 -23.22 -2.40 -6.72
CA VAL A 176 -21.84 -2.04 -6.40
C VAL A 176 -20.87 -2.87 -7.26
N PRO A 177 -19.97 -2.25 -8.04
CA PRO A 177 -19.04 -2.97 -8.89
C PRO A 177 -18.13 -3.91 -8.09
N PRO A 178 -17.85 -5.12 -8.59
CA PRO A 178 -16.91 -6.03 -7.96
C PRO A 178 -15.48 -5.46 -7.98
N ALA A 179 -14.62 -5.99 -7.11
CA ALA A 179 -13.20 -5.67 -7.13
C ALA A 179 -12.57 -6.04 -8.50
N PRO A 180 -11.82 -5.13 -9.14
CA PRO A 180 -11.05 -5.45 -10.33
C PRO A 180 -10.10 -6.63 -10.13
N ALA A 181 -9.92 -7.42 -11.18
CA ALA A 181 -8.96 -8.52 -11.19
C ALA A 181 -7.51 -8.00 -11.18
N LEU A 182 -6.66 -8.65 -10.37
CA LEU A 182 -5.23 -8.35 -10.34
C LEU A 182 -4.54 -8.85 -11.61
N LYS A 183 -3.62 -8.04 -12.12
CA LYS A 183 -2.69 -8.50 -13.15
C LYS A 183 -1.67 -9.45 -12.54
N GLY A 184 -1.39 -10.54 -13.24
CA GLY A 184 -0.27 -11.41 -12.94
C GLY A 184 1.06 -10.78 -13.37
N ILE A 185 2.11 -10.96 -12.57
CA ILE A 185 3.50 -10.73 -13.01
C ILE A 185 4.16 -12.08 -13.27
N ALA A 186 4.86 -12.19 -14.40
CA ALA A 186 5.61 -13.39 -14.73
C ALA A 186 6.66 -13.66 -13.64
N VAL A 187 6.71 -14.91 -13.19
CA VAL A 187 7.72 -15.39 -12.27
C VAL A 187 8.70 -16.22 -13.07
N ILE A 188 9.97 -15.80 -13.09
CA ILE A 188 11.02 -16.55 -13.77
C ILE A 188 11.26 -17.84 -12.97
N ASN A 189 11.21 -18.99 -13.61
CA ASN A 189 11.56 -20.28 -13.01
C ASN A 189 12.56 -20.99 -13.93
N PRO A 190 13.52 -21.75 -13.39
CA PRO A 190 13.75 -22.03 -11.96
C PRO A 190 14.35 -20.82 -11.20
N THR A 191 14.51 -20.97 -9.87
CA THR A 191 15.35 -20.05 -9.08
C THR A 191 16.75 -20.04 -9.68
N PRO A 192 17.37 -18.86 -9.89
CA PRO A 192 18.68 -18.80 -10.50
C PRO A 192 19.74 -19.50 -9.64
N VAL A 193 20.73 -20.09 -10.30
CA VAL A 193 21.93 -20.59 -9.63
C VAL A 193 22.65 -19.40 -8.98
N PRO A 194 23.06 -19.50 -7.70
CA PRO A 194 23.86 -18.47 -7.04
C PRO A 194 25.10 -18.09 -7.86
N LEU A 195 25.57 -16.85 -7.70
CA LEU A 195 26.82 -16.42 -8.33
C LEU A 195 27.99 -17.21 -7.74
N SER A 196 28.89 -17.71 -8.60
CA SER A 196 30.19 -18.21 -8.14
C SER A 196 31.06 -17.08 -7.61
N GLU A 197 32.14 -17.42 -6.90
CA GLU A 197 33.12 -16.42 -6.44
C GLU A 197 33.75 -15.67 -7.64
N GLU A 198 34.16 -16.39 -8.69
CA GLU A 198 34.70 -15.79 -9.93
C GLU A 198 33.69 -14.85 -10.60
N GLU A 199 32.42 -15.26 -10.75
CA GLU A 199 31.38 -14.39 -11.32
C GLU A 199 31.14 -13.15 -10.46
N ARG A 200 31.21 -13.28 -9.14
CA ARG A 200 31.01 -12.18 -8.20
C ARG A 200 32.15 -11.16 -8.32
N ASP A 201 33.39 -11.63 -8.36
CA ASP A 201 34.57 -10.77 -8.50
C ASP A 201 34.56 -10.02 -9.84
N ASP A 202 34.29 -10.73 -10.94
CA ASP A 202 34.14 -10.12 -12.28
C ASP A 202 33.06 -9.02 -12.30
N LEU A 203 31.92 -9.25 -11.63
CA LEU A 203 30.83 -8.27 -11.55
C LEU A 203 31.18 -7.06 -10.67
N LEU A 204 31.95 -7.25 -9.60
CA LEU A 204 32.41 -6.18 -8.73
C LEU A 204 33.46 -5.30 -9.43
N ASP A 205 34.40 -5.91 -10.15
CA ASP A 205 35.37 -5.19 -10.97
C ASP A 205 34.67 -4.38 -12.08
N TYR A 206 33.69 -5.00 -12.73
CA TYR A 206 32.86 -4.31 -13.72
C TYR A 206 32.09 -3.14 -13.12
N ALA A 207 31.54 -3.30 -11.91
CA ALA A 207 30.85 -2.25 -11.20
C ALA A 207 31.78 -1.07 -10.90
N ALA A 208 32.96 -1.34 -10.36
CA ALA A 208 33.96 -0.30 -10.07
C ALA A 208 34.32 0.51 -11.32
N TRP A 209 34.55 -0.17 -12.45
CA TRP A 209 34.82 0.49 -13.72
C TRP A 209 33.63 1.34 -14.21
N ARG A 210 32.40 0.82 -14.17
CA ARG A 210 31.20 1.55 -14.59
C ARG A 210 30.91 2.76 -13.72
N VAL A 211 31.03 2.61 -12.40
CA VAL A 211 30.74 3.66 -11.42
C VAL A 211 31.74 4.81 -11.54
N ASN A 212 33.02 4.53 -11.85
CA ASN A 212 34.00 5.58 -12.12
C ASN A 212 33.63 6.46 -13.34
N GLY A 213 32.84 5.93 -14.28
CA GLY A 213 32.32 6.68 -15.43
C GLY A 213 31.05 7.49 -15.14
N ILE A 214 30.47 7.40 -13.93
CA ILE A 214 29.19 8.01 -13.57
C ILE A 214 29.42 9.15 -12.56
N ARG A 215 28.65 10.23 -12.72
CA ARG A 215 28.62 11.32 -11.74
C ARG A 215 27.84 10.86 -10.50
N CYS A 216 28.54 10.25 -9.54
CA CYS A 216 28.03 10.00 -8.20
C CYS A 216 28.62 11.01 -7.21
N SER A 217 27.75 11.65 -6.43
CA SER A 217 28.14 12.66 -5.45
C SER A 217 28.66 12.05 -4.15
N LEU A 218 28.30 10.79 -3.86
CA LEU A 218 28.79 10.06 -2.71
C LEU A 218 30.30 9.79 -2.82
N ASP A 219 31.02 10.01 -1.72
CA ASP A 219 32.45 9.70 -1.60
C ASP A 219 32.73 8.24 -2.00
N PRO A 220 33.71 7.98 -2.89
CA PRO A 220 34.06 6.62 -3.31
C PRO A 220 34.29 5.62 -2.16
N LEU A 221 34.85 6.05 -1.03
CA LEU A 221 35.10 5.19 0.14
C LEU A 221 33.82 4.79 0.89
N ARG A 222 32.72 5.51 0.64
CA ARG A 222 31.40 5.25 1.23
C ARG A 222 30.46 4.55 0.25
N ARG A 223 30.93 4.25 -0.96
CA ARG A 223 30.14 3.52 -1.94
C ARG A 223 30.13 2.04 -1.60
N GLU A 224 28.95 1.48 -1.63
CA GLU A 224 28.65 0.08 -1.44
C GLU A 224 28.08 -0.46 -2.75
N THR A 225 28.58 -1.63 -3.14
CA THR A 225 28.13 -2.34 -4.33
C THR A 225 27.51 -3.66 -3.92
N GLN A 226 26.30 -3.93 -4.41
CA GLN A 226 25.59 -5.17 -4.21
C GLN A 226 25.44 -5.88 -5.56
N VAL A 227 25.73 -7.18 -5.59
CA VAL A 227 25.54 -8.04 -6.75
C VAL A 227 24.73 -9.26 -6.35
N SER A 228 23.65 -9.53 -7.10
CA SER A 228 22.75 -10.67 -6.87
C SER A 228 22.44 -11.39 -8.17
N ALA A 229 22.25 -12.71 -8.09
CA ALA A 229 21.76 -13.48 -9.23
C ALA A 229 20.30 -13.10 -9.54
N LEU A 230 20.04 -12.70 -10.79
CA LEU A 230 18.69 -12.33 -11.24
C LEU A 230 18.05 -13.46 -12.06
N THR A 231 18.84 -14.04 -12.95
CA THR A 231 18.57 -15.25 -13.74
C THR A 231 19.87 -16.05 -13.90
N ASP A 232 19.84 -17.21 -14.54
CA ASP A 232 21.06 -17.97 -14.84
C ASP A 232 22.01 -17.23 -15.81
N ASP A 233 21.50 -16.23 -16.54
CA ASP A 233 22.25 -15.48 -17.53
C ASP A 233 22.34 -13.96 -17.23
N LYS A 234 21.76 -13.51 -16.11
CA LYS A 234 21.73 -12.10 -15.68
C LYS A 234 21.99 -11.96 -14.18
N ALA A 235 22.73 -10.94 -13.82
CA ALA A 235 22.90 -10.46 -12.46
C ALA A 235 22.27 -9.06 -12.32
N LEU A 236 21.88 -8.72 -11.09
CA LEU A 236 21.49 -7.37 -10.70
C LEU A 236 22.66 -6.73 -9.96
N LEU A 237 23.11 -5.59 -10.45
CA LEU A 237 24.11 -4.73 -9.83
C LEU A 237 23.42 -3.50 -9.25
N ILE A 238 23.65 -3.18 -7.97
CA ILE A 238 23.14 -1.98 -7.30
C ILE A 238 24.31 -1.24 -6.64
N VAL A 239 24.36 0.07 -6.80
CA VAL A 239 25.40 0.93 -6.22
C VAL A 239 24.77 2.19 -5.63
N ASN A 240 25.05 2.49 -4.36
CA ASN A 240 24.64 3.77 -3.78
C ASN A 240 25.46 4.92 -4.38
N CYS A 241 24.77 5.99 -4.79
CA CYS A 241 25.36 7.03 -5.62
C CYS A 241 25.23 8.42 -5.00
N GLU A 242 24.15 8.67 -4.27
CA GLU A 242 23.92 9.91 -3.53
C GLU A 242 23.36 9.59 -2.14
N ALA A 243 23.60 10.47 -1.17
CA ALA A 243 23.07 10.32 0.18
C ALA A 243 22.51 11.63 0.71
N GLY A 244 21.29 11.58 1.23
CA GLY A 244 20.64 12.61 2.04
C GLY A 244 20.56 12.21 3.51
N ALA A 245 19.78 12.95 4.30
CA ALA A 245 19.70 12.75 5.75
C ALA A 245 19.20 11.35 6.16
N TYR A 246 18.23 10.80 5.44
CA TYR A 246 17.59 9.52 5.77
C TYR A 246 17.58 8.50 4.62
N ASN A 247 17.98 8.93 3.43
CA ASN A 247 17.86 8.15 2.19
C ASN A 247 19.16 8.16 1.40
N THR A 248 19.49 7.02 0.80
CA THR A 248 20.45 6.93 -0.30
C THR A 248 19.71 6.81 -1.62
N ILE A 249 20.23 7.45 -2.66
CA ILE A 249 19.80 7.22 -4.04
C ILE A 249 20.78 6.21 -4.64
N ASP A 250 20.23 5.10 -5.08
CA ASP A 250 20.95 4.01 -5.71
C ASP A 250 20.81 4.05 -7.24
N LEU A 251 21.81 3.53 -7.92
CA LEU A 251 21.76 3.20 -9.33
C LEU A 251 21.81 1.69 -9.48
N ALA A 252 21.10 1.16 -10.48
CA ALA A 252 21.11 -0.28 -10.71
C ALA A 252 21.19 -0.64 -12.20
N TRP A 253 21.77 -1.81 -12.47
CA TRP A 253 21.90 -2.38 -13.80
C TRP A 253 21.57 -3.86 -13.80
N VAL A 254 20.92 -4.30 -14.86
CA VAL A 254 20.88 -5.72 -15.22
C VAL A 254 22.12 -6.00 -16.06
N VAL A 255 22.96 -6.94 -15.63
CA VAL A 255 24.25 -7.28 -16.26
C VAL A 255 24.22 -8.72 -16.75
N SER A 256 24.79 -9.02 -17.92
CA SER A 256 24.95 -10.41 -18.38
C SER A 256 25.96 -11.16 -17.52
N ARG A 257 25.74 -12.44 -17.22
CA ARG A 257 26.70 -13.31 -16.51
C ARG A 257 27.79 -13.94 -17.41
N LYS A 258 27.89 -13.52 -18.67
CA LYS A 258 28.90 -14.02 -19.62
C LYS A 258 30.15 -13.16 -19.58
N LYS A 259 31.33 -13.73 -19.89
CA LYS A 259 32.63 -13.02 -19.86
C LYS A 259 32.62 -11.65 -20.55
N THR A 260 31.89 -11.50 -21.66
CA THR A 260 31.62 -10.18 -22.24
C THR A 260 30.44 -9.51 -21.54
N LEU A 261 30.71 -8.92 -20.37
CA LEU A 261 29.71 -8.27 -19.54
C LEU A 261 29.05 -7.09 -20.28
N ALA A 262 27.76 -7.22 -20.55
CA ALA A 262 26.89 -6.18 -21.08
C ALA A 262 25.87 -5.78 -20.02
N SER A 263 25.61 -4.48 -19.87
CA SER A 263 24.68 -3.96 -18.87
C SER A 263 23.62 -3.03 -19.44
N ARG A 264 22.44 -3.02 -18.82
CA ARG A 264 21.36 -2.07 -19.07
C ARG A 264 20.88 -1.47 -17.76
N ALA A 265 20.75 -0.15 -17.72
CA ALA A 265 20.26 0.56 -16.54
C ALA A 265 18.83 0.12 -16.20
N VAL A 266 18.58 -0.11 -14.91
CA VAL A 266 17.25 -0.33 -14.36
C VAL A 266 16.55 1.02 -14.30
N ARG A 267 15.36 1.08 -14.88
CA ARG A 267 14.44 2.21 -14.73
C ARG A 267 13.11 1.67 -14.23
N LEU A 268 12.68 2.20 -13.09
CA LEU A 268 11.42 1.82 -12.46
C LEU A 268 10.37 2.84 -12.88
N ARG A 269 9.24 2.36 -13.41
CA ARG A 269 8.15 3.22 -13.88
C ARG A 269 6.81 2.71 -13.38
N LEU A 270 6.07 3.58 -12.72
CA LEU A 270 4.77 3.27 -12.17
C LEU A 270 3.72 3.05 -13.29
N PRO A 271 2.84 2.04 -13.13
CA PRO A 271 1.76 1.76 -14.08
C PRO A 271 0.53 2.66 -13.86
N PHE A 272 0.60 3.62 -12.94
CA PHE A 272 -0.45 4.59 -12.63
C PHE A 272 0.17 5.96 -12.38
N ASN A 273 -0.62 7.03 -12.54
CA ASN A 273 -0.19 8.39 -12.27
C ASN A 273 -0.53 8.77 -10.82
N ARG A 274 0.42 9.41 -10.12
CA ARG A 274 0.27 9.91 -8.74
C ARG A 274 -0.10 11.40 -8.67
N GLY A 275 -0.46 12.02 -9.78
CA GLY A 275 -0.67 13.47 -9.88
C GLY A 275 0.62 14.27 -10.07
N VAL A 276 1.69 13.64 -10.59
CA VAL A 276 2.99 14.25 -10.85
C VAL A 276 3.38 14.09 -12.32
N GLU A 277 4.35 14.89 -12.80
CA GLU A 277 4.73 14.93 -14.22
C GLU A 277 5.34 13.62 -14.74
N SER A 278 6.10 12.90 -13.90
CA SER A 278 6.75 11.64 -14.26
C SER A 278 6.34 10.49 -13.36
N ASN A 279 6.12 9.34 -13.99
CA ASN A 279 5.89 8.07 -13.29
C ASN A 279 7.19 7.31 -13.01
N ASP A 280 8.34 7.87 -13.40
CA ASP A 280 9.63 7.26 -13.11
C ASP A 280 9.92 7.33 -11.60
N MET A 281 10.58 6.31 -11.09
CA MET A 281 10.96 6.21 -9.68
C MET A 281 12.46 6.11 -9.52
N GLU A 282 12.95 6.87 -8.56
CA GLU A 282 14.30 6.74 -8.05
C GLU A 282 14.40 5.50 -7.15
N LEU A 283 15.58 4.87 -7.17
CA LEU A 283 15.88 3.72 -6.34
C LEU A 283 16.36 4.23 -4.98
N MET A 284 15.42 4.55 -4.09
CA MET A 284 15.72 5.01 -2.74
C MET A 284 15.96 3.83 -1.80
N ASN A 285 17.11 3.80 -1.11
CA ASN A 285 17.53 2.74 -0.18
C ASN A 285 17.24 1.34 -0.75
N ALA A 286 17.66 1.10 -1.99
CA ALA A 286 17.31 -0.08 -2.74
C ALA A 286 18.13 -1.30 -2.33
N PHE A 287 17.45 -2.44 -2.23
CA PHE A 287 18.09 -3.74 -2.02
C PHE A 287 17.30 -4.82 -2.75
N PHE A 288 17.95 -5.94 -3.04
CA PHE A 288 17.31 -7.09 -3.65
C PHE A 288 17.06 -8.18 -2.61
N ASP A 289 15.80 -8.53 -2.40
CA ASP A 289 15.43 -9.67 -1.55
C ASP A 289 15.45 -10.95 -2.39
N GLU A 290 16.50 -11.75 -2.22
CA GLU A 290 16.68 -13.01 -2.96
C GLU A 290 15.61 -14.06 -2.62
N LYS A 291 14.99 -13.99 -1.44
CA LYS A 291 13.94 -14.94 -1.04
C LYS A 291 12.65 -14.68 -1.81
N THR A 292 12.25 -13.42 -1.91
CA THR A 292 11.04 -13.01 -2.64
C THR A 292 11.31 -12.76 -4.12
N ARG A 293 12.58 -12.62 -4.50
CA ARG A 293 13.08 -12.24 -5.85
C ARG A 293 12.53 -10.88 -6.27
N GLU A 294 12.55 -9.95 -5.33
CA GLU A 294 12.03 -8.60 -5.51
C GLU A 294 13.10 -7.55 -5.23
N LEU A 295 13.22 -6.58 -6.15
CA LEU A 295 13.89 -5.32 -5.88
C LEU A 295 12.96 -4.47 -5.01
N VAL A 296 13.40 -4.16 -3.81
CA VAL A 296 12.67 -3.32 -2.87
C VAL A 296 13.30 -1.94 -2.87
N THR A 297 12.48 -0.89 -2.92
CA THR A 297 12.91 0.48 -2.63
C THR A 297 12.09 1.03 -1.47
N LEU A 298 12.73 1.85 -0.65
CA LEU A 298 12.14 2.45 0.54
C LEU A 298 12.57 3.92 0.63
N ALA A 299 11.72 4.84 0.21
CA ALA A 299 11.93 6.27 0.44
C ALA A 299 11.35 6.64 1.80
N LYS A 300 12.19 6.98 2.77
CA LYS A 300 11.79 7.35 4.13
C LYS A 300 11.43 8.83 4.19
N GLY A 301 10.31 9.17 4.81
CA GLY A 301 9.97 10.56 5.13
C GLY A 301 10.85 11.12 6.25
N ARG A 302 11.20 10.29 7.23
CA ARG A 302 12.15 10.62 8.31
C ARG A 302 12.86 9.38 8.85
N GLY A 303 13.88 9.58 9.69
CA GLY A 303 14.73 8.50 10.23
C GLY A 303 13.99 7.39 10.99
N LEU A 304 12.81 7.67 11.56
CA LEU A 304 11.98 6.67 12.25
C LEU A 304 11.32 5.65 11.31
N THR A 305 11.29 5.91 10.00
CA THR A 305 10.68 5.01 9.00
C THR A 305 9.20 4.72 9.29
N ASP A 306 8.48 5.68 9.86
CA ASP A 306 7.05 5.61 10.16
C ASP A 306 6.17 6.18 9.04
N CYS A 307 6.78 6.88 8.09
CA CYS A 307 6.17 7.43 6.88
C CYS A 307 7.14 7.35 5.70
N GLY A 308 6.60 7.37 4.49
CA GLY A 308 7.37 7.29 3.25
C GLY A 308 6.68 6.43 2.19
N ILE A 309 7.48 5.96 1.23
CA ILE A 309 7.02 5.11 0.11
C ILE A 309 7.84 3.83 0.09
N GLN A 310 7.18 2.68 0.10
CA GLN A 310 7.82 1.38 -0.16
C GLN A 310 7.28 0.82 -1.46
N THR A 311 8.19 0.43 -2.35
CA THR A 311 7.83 -0.29 -3.57
C THR A 311 8.58 -1.60 -3.68
N ARG A 312 7.92 -2.59 -4.27
CA ARG A 312 8.48 -3.91 -4.55
C ARG A 312 8.31 -4.22 -6.02
N TRP A 313 9.37 -4.72 -6.65
CA TRP A 313 9.40 -4.95 -8.09
C TRP A 313 9.97 -6.32 -8.41
N ARG A 314 9.36 -7.02 -9.36
CA ARG A 314 9.83 -8.33 -9.80
C ARG A 314 10.30 -8.26 -11.23
N TYR A 315 11.43 -8.89 -11.52
CA TYR A 315 11.96 -8.98 -12.88
C TYR A 315 11.17 -10.03 -13.68
N ASP A 316 10.61 -9.64 -14.82
CA ASP A 316 9.76 -10.49 -15.66
C ASP A 316 10.53 -11.20 -16.80
N GLY A 317 11.86 -11.06 -16.84
CA GLY A 317 12.74 -11.55 -17.90
C GLY A 317 13.24 -10.43 -18.82
N ASP A 318 12.51 -9.32 -18.87
CA ASP A 318 12.86 -8.12 -19.62
C ASP A 318 13.05 -6.91 -18.69
N ARG A 319 12.13 -6.65 -17.76
CA ARG A 319 12.21 -5.49 -16.86
C ARG A 319 11.56 -5.75 -15.51
N PHE A 320 11.83 -4.84 -14.58
CA PHE A 320 11.18 -4.83 -13.28
C PHE A 320 9.73 -4.33 -13.42
N ARG A 321 8.79 -5.11 -12.88
CA ARG A 321 7.36 -4.81 -12.84
C ARG A 321 6.92 -4.58 -11.41
N LEU A 322 6.11 -3.55 -11.21
CA LEU A 322 5.63 -3.16 -9.88
C LEU A 322 4.72 -4.24 -9.30
N VAL A 323 5.18 -4.88 -8.22
CA VAL A 323 4.41 -5.87 -7.45
C VAL A 323 3.53 -5.17 -6.42
N ARG A 324 4.13 -4.23 -5.67
CA ARG A 324 3.46 -3.51 -4.58
C ARG A 324 3.93 -2.08 -4.54
N TYR A 325 3.00 -1.16 -4.38
CA TYR A 325 3.26 0.23 -4.00
C TYR A 325 2.46 0.53 -2.73
N ALA A 326 3.16 0.95 -1.67
CA ALA A 326 2.56 1.44 -0.45
C ALA A 326 3.16 2.77 -0.05
N GLU A 327 2.33 3.63 0.51
CA GLU A 327 2.71 4.99 0.85
C GLU A 327 1.96 5.44 2.09
N GLU A 328 2.72 5.96 3.05
CA GLU A 328 2.21 6.57 4.26
C GLU A 328 2.76 8.00 4.34
N PRO A 329 1.98 9.02 3.92
CA PRO A 329 2.46 10.39 3.92
C PRO A 329 2.47 11.01 5.33
N SER A 330 1.78 10.42 6.30
CA SER A 330 1.64 10.96 7.65
C SER A 330 2.68 10.35 8.60
N CYS A 331 3.62 11.17 9.10
CA CYS A 331 4.68 10.78 10.04
C CYS A 331 4.23 10.88 11.50
N ASP A 332 3.37 9.96 11.94
CA ASP A 332 2.70 9.96 13.25
C ASP A 332 3.11 8.82 14.19
N SER A 333 4.23 8.14 13.89
CA SER A 333 4.78 7.03 14.70
C SER A 333 3.82 5.86 14.89
N TRP A 334 2.85 5.68 13.99
CA TRP A 334 1.84 4.62 14.13
C TRP A 334 2.37 3.25 13.68
N HIS A 335 2.95 3.15 12.49
CA HIS A 335 3.34 1.86 11.90
C HIS A 335 4.47 2.00 10.87
N GLY A 336 5.17 0.88 10.64
CA GLY A 336 6.27 0.81 9.68
C GLY A 336 5.84 0.36 8.27
N PRO A 337 6.80 0.25 7.34
CA PRO A 337 6.58 0.05 5.91
C PRO A 337 5.73 -1.17 5.51
N ASP A 338 5.82 -2.24 6.30
CA ASP A 338 5.07 -3.48 6.03
C ASP A 338 3.57 -3.33 6.27
N ALA A 339 3.17 -2.35 7.08
CA ALA A 339 1.78 -2.07 7.40
C ALA A 339 1.22 -0.84 6.67
N TRP A 340 2.03 -0.10 5.90
CA TRP A 340 1.58 1.07 5.14
C TRP A 340 0.47 0.70 4.14
N PRO A 341 -0.52 1.58 3.93
CA PRO A 341 -1.62 1.30 3.04
C PRO A 341 -1.13 1.22 1.58
N THR A 342 -1.74 0.33 0.80
CA THR A 342 -1.32 0.06 -0.58
C THR A 342 -2.12 0.89 -1.56
N LEU A 343 -1.45 1.45 -2.58
CA LEU A 343 -2.11 1.99 -3.78
C LEU A 343 -2.10 0.98 -4.93
N TRP A 344 -1.10 0.09 -4.97
CA TRP A 344 -0.98 -0.88 -6.04
C TRP A 344 -0.57 -2.23 -5.51
N ILE A 345 -1.22 -3.27 -6.03
CA ILE A 345 -0.86 -4.67 -5.84
C ILE A 345 -1.02 -5.44 -7.16
N THR A 346 -0.27 -6.51 -7.31
CA THR A 346 -0.40 -7.49 -8.41
C THR A 346 -0.45 -8.91 -7.86
N ARG A 347 -0.78 -9.88 -8.71
CA ARG A 347 -0.73 -11.30 -8.38
C ARG A 347 0.55 -11.97 -8.87
#